data_AF-A0A2W8HZ14-F1
#
_entry.id   AF-A0A2W8HZ14-F1
#
_cell.length_a   1.000
_cell.length_b   1.000
_cell.length_c   1.000
_cell.angle_alpha   90.00
_cell.angle_beta   90.00
_cell.angle_gamma   90.00
#
_symmetry.space_group_name_H-M   'P 1'
#
loop_
_entity.id
_entity.type
_entity.pdbx_description
1 polymer ?
#
loop_
_entity_poly.entity_id
_entity_poly.type
_entity_poly.pdbx_seq_one_letter_code
_entity_poly.pdbx_strand_id
1 'polypeptide(L)' 'MTTITKERIELFIKNPLENGLTRGEQMELARIALASLEAEPVAKIIAHYPLGVD' A
#
# COMPACT_ATOMS: atom_id res chain seq x y z
N MET A 1 0.30 -15.72 -14.48
CA MET A 1 0.33 -14.47 -13.68
C MET A 1 0.22 -14.88 -12.22
N THR A 2 1.21 -14.57 -11.39
CA THR A 2 1.17 -14.84 -9.95
C THR A 2 0.66 -13.59 -9.26
N THR A 3 -0.51 -13.66 -8.64
CA THR A 3 -1.08 -12.56 -7.86
C THR A 3 -0.69 -12.74 -6.40
N ILE A 4 0.02 -11.77 -5.83
CA ILE A 4 0.32 -11.77 -4.40
C ILE A 4 -0.95 -11.43 -3.61
N THR A 5 -1.30 -12.24 -2.61
CA THR A 5 -2.50 -12.00 -1.79
C THR A 5 -2.19 -11.13 -0.58
N LYS A 6 -3.23 -10.56 0.03
CA LYS A 6 -3.10 -9.79 1.29
C LYS A 6 -2.51 -10.66 2.40
N GLU A 7 -3.03 -11.87 2.57
CA GLU A 7 -2.61 -12.81 3.61
C GLU A 7 -1.12 -13.17 3.45
N ARG A 8 -0.66 -13.28 2.20
CA ARG A 8 0.74 -13.53 1.89
C ARG A 8 1.66 -12.38 2.30
N ILE A 9 1.22 -11.14 2.06
CA ILE A 9 1.91 -9.92 2.50
C ILE A 9 1.94 -9.85 4.03
N GLU A 10 0.83 -10.16 4.70
CA GLU A 10 0.76 -10.19 6.16
C GLU A 10 1.74 -11.21 6.77
N LEU A 11 1.85 -12.41 6.19
CA LEU A 11 2.82 -13.42 6.64
C LEU A 11 4.27 -12.95 6.43
N PHE A 12 4.57 -12.34 5.29
CA PHE A 12 5.88 -11.74 5.03
C PHE A 12 6.23 -10.66 6.06
N ILE A 13 5.30 -9.75 6.38
CA ILE A 13 5.53 -8.68 7.36
C ILE A 13 5.75 -9.25 8.77
N LYS A 14 5.00 -10.29 9.17
CA LYS A 14 5.13 -10.90 10.50
C LYS A 14 6.49 -11.56 10.72
N ASN A 15 7.04 -12.25 9.71
CA ASN A 15 8.36 -12.85 9.79
C ASN A 15 9.02 -12.93 8.40
N PRO A 16 9.78 -11.90 7.98
CA PRO A 16 10.26 -11.76 6.59
C PRO A 16 11.41 -12.72 6.23
N LEU A 17 12.15 -13.21 7.23
CA LEU A 17 13.24 -14.17 7.00
C LEU A 17 12.70 -15.57 6.70
N GLU A 18 11.64 -15.98 7.40
CA GLU A 18 10.99 -17.28 7.18
C GLU A 18 9.97 -17.25 6.03
N ASN A 19 9.29 -16.11 5.83
CA ASN A 19 8.22 -15.96 4.84
C ASN A 19 8.64 -15.10 3.64
N GLY A 20 9.91 -15.19 3.24
CA GLY A 20 10.47 -14.42 2.12
C GLY A 20 9.66 -14.55 0.84
N LEU A 21 9.54 -13.45 0.08
CA LEU A 21 8.77 -13.40 -1.16
C LEU A 21 9.55 -14.02 -2.33
N THR A 22 8.85 -14.78 -3.17
CA THR A 22 9.37 -15.19 -4.48
C THR A 22 9.61 -13.98 -5.38
N ARG A 23 10.43 -14.12 -6.43
CA ARG A 23 10.67 -13.04 -7.40
C ARG A 23 9.38 -12.53 -8.04
N GLY A 24 8.42 -13.42 -8.32
CA GLY A 24 7.12 -13.05 -8.90
C GLY A 24 6.30 -12.19 -7.94
N GLU A 25 6.23 -12.57 -6.68
CA GLU A 25 5.56 -11.81 -5.61
C GLU A 25 6.24 -10.45 -5.38
N GLN A 26 7.57 -10.39 -5.40
CA GLN A 26 8.32 -9.12 -5.28
C GLN A 26 7.99 -8.17 -6.43
N MET A 27 7.98 -8.67 -7.67
CA MET A 27 7.64 -7.86 -8.84
C MET A 27 6.21 -7.33 -8.76
N GLU A 28 5.27 -8.16 -8.32
CA GLU A 28 3.88 -7.74 -8.20
C GLU A 28 3.68 -6.72 -7.07
N LEU A 29 4.30 -6.96 -5.91
CA LEU A 29 4.28 -6.01 -4.80
C LEU A 29 4.89 -4.66 -5.20
N ALA A 30 5.99 -4.66 -5.97
CA ALA A 30 6.61 -3.45 -6.48
C ALA A 30 5.70 -2.68 -7.44
N ARG A 31 4.98 -3.36 -8.34
CA ARG A 31 4.00 -2.71 -9.23
C ARG A 31 2.83 -2.10 -8.46
N ILE A 32 2.29 -2.82 -7.49
CA ILE A 32 1.20 -2.33 -6.63
C ILE A 32 1.66 -1.10 -5.85
N ALA A 33 2.85 -1.16 -5.24
CA ALA A 33 3.42 -0.04 -4.51
C ALA A 33 3.63 1.18 -5.42
N LEU A 34 4.17 0.99 -6.63
CA LEU A 34 4.35 2.06 -7.59
C LEU A 34 3.02 2.71 -7.97
N ALA A 35 2.00 1.91 -8.32
CA ALA A 35 0.66 2.42 -8.63
C ALA A 35 0.03 3.16 -7.44
N SER A 36 0.29 2.72 -6.21
CA SER A 36 -0.18 3.40 -4.98
C SER A 36 0.51 4.75 -4.74
N LEU A 37 1.75 4.95 -5.22
CA LEU A 37 2.45 6.22 -5.12
C LEU A 37 1.99 7.22 -6.19
N GLU A 38 1.57 6.72 -7.35
CA GLU A 38 1.01 7.53 -8.45
C GLU A 38 -0.46 7.92 -8.23
N ALA A 39 -1.17 7.22 -7.34
CA ALA A 39 -2.55 7.53 -7.02
C ALA A 39 -2.68 8.89 -6.31
N GLU A 40 -3.59 9.75 -6.79
CA GLU A 40 -3.93 10.97 -6.07
C GLU A 40 -4.48 10.62 -4.66
N PRO A 41 -4.01 11.28 -3.59
CA PRO A 41 -4.47 10.99 -2.25
C PRO A 41 -5.99 11.24 -2.14
N VAL A 42 -6.74 10.17 -1.85
CA VAL A 42 -8.22 10.16 -1.79
C VAL A 42 -8.80 11.19 -0.79
N ALA A 43 -7.99 11.64 0.17
CA ALA A 43 -8.32 12.78 1.02
C ALA A 43 -7.08 13.65 1.26
N LYS A 44 -7.02 14.80 0.60
CA LYS A 44 -6.28 15.95 1.13
C LYS A 44 -7.15 16.52 2.24
N ILE A 45 -6.91 16.15 3.51
CA ILE A 45 -7.45 16.94 4.64
C ILE A 45 -6.71 18.27 4.61
N ILE A 46 -7.17 19.19 3.76
CA ILE A 46 -6.92 20.60 3.96
C ILE A 46 -7.80 20.95 5.14
N ALA A 47 -7.19 21.23 6.29
CA ALA A 47 -7.90 21.81 7.41
C ALA A 47 -8.45 23.17 6.98
N HIS A 48 -9.63 23.16 6.35
CA HIS A 48 -10.50 24.30 6.24
C HIS A 48 -11.69 23.98 7.13
N TYR A 49 -11.56 24.30 8.41
CA TYR A 49 -12.72 24.51 9.25
C TYR A 49 -13.31 25.86 8.85
N PRO A 50 -14.55 25.94 8.34
CA PRO A 50 -15.30 27.18 8.35
C PRO A 50 -16.10 27.21 9.65
N LEU A 51 -15.78 28.11 10.57
CA LEU A 51 -16.75 28.55 11.56
C LEU A 51 -16.82 30.06 11.44
N GLY A 52 -17.80 30.50 10.64
CA GLY A 52 -18.08 31.91 10.42
C GLY A 52 -18.40 32.63 11.72
N VAL A 53 -17.72 33.76 11.90
CA VAL A 53 -18.02 34.95 12.70
C VAL A 53 -17.08 36.00 12.08
N ASP A 54 -17.51 37.14 11.53
CA ASP A 54 -18.57 38.08 11.91
C ASP A 54 -19.61 38.37 10.80
#